data_AF-A0A922NVX6-F1
#
_entry.id   AF-A0A922NVX6-F1
#
_cell.length_a   1.000
_cell.length_b   1.000
_cell.length_c   1.000
_cell.angle_alpha   90.00
_cell.angle_beta   90.00
_cell.angle_gamma   90.00
#
_symmetry.space_group_name_H-M   'P 1'
#
loop_
_entity.id
_entity.type
_entity.pdbx_description
1 polymer ?
#
loop_
_entity_poly.entity_id
_entity_poly.type
_entity_poly.pdbx_seq_one_letter_code
_entity_poly.pdbx_strand_id
1 'polypeptide(L)'
;MSEEQYLPIKESLGYKNVKQALWNVFSVDLDSLSVTHGEFEDFGFVLEYKHIKIDMGISSSGKNIQLNIGEGGTFDISLPNPKYPENSFLSKRFFYNFIEDSIIRDDVQYVLGRDEESIEYAMRVLKDYLDSDKAKVLLKND
;
A
#
# COMPACT_ATOMS: atom_id res chain seq x y z
N MET A 1 -6.95 24.44 24.40
CA MET A 1 -6.31 23.63 23.33
C MET A 1 -7.41 23.34 22.33
N SER A 2 -7.31 23.81 21.10
CA SER A 2 -8.27 23.46 20.05
C SER A 2 -8.04 22.01 19.66
N GLU A 3 -9.08 21.17 19.69
CA GLU A 3 -9.05 19.87 19.01
C GLU A 3 -8.77 20.15 17.53
N GLU A 4 -7.63 19.68 17.02
CA GLU A 4 -7.34 19.72 15.59
C GLU A 4 -8.38 18.83 14.89
N GLN A 5 -9.33 19.44 14.19
CA GLN A 5 -10.28 18.72 13.35
C GLN A 5 -9.58 18.32 12.05
N TYR A 6 -9.16 17.07 11.98
CA TYR A 6 -8.67 16.45 10.75
C TYR A 6 -9.82 16.33 9.73
N LEU A 7 -9.50 16.55 8.46
CA LEU A 7 -10.43 16.19 7.38
C LEU A 7 -10.62 14.67 7.39
N PRO A 8 -11.84 14.15 7.13
CA PRO A 8 -12.05 12.72 7.03
C PRO A 8 -11.08 12.09 6.03
N ILE A 9 -10.46 10.96 6.37
CA ILE A 9 -9.47 10.28 5.50
C ILE A 9 -10.01 10.07 4.08
N LYS A 10 -11.31 9.73 3.95
CA LYS A 10 -11.96 9.53 2.64
C LYS A 10 -11.97 10.78 1.75
N GLU A 11 -11.84 11.96 2.35
CA GLU A 11 -11.77 13.23 1.64
C GLU A 11 -10.34 13.60 1.22
N SER A 12 -9.32 12.95 1.78
CA SER A 12 -7.92 13.17 1.43
C SER A 12 -7.64 12.82 -0.03
N LEU A 13 -6.68 13.53 -0.63
CA LEU A 13 -6.23 13.26 -1.99
C LEU A 13 -5.63 11.84 -2.11
N GLY A 14 -4.83 11.44 -1.11
CA GLY A 14 -4.25 10.10 -1.05
C GLY A 14 -5.29 8.99 -1.13
N TYR A 15 -6.36 9.08 -0.33
CA TYR A 15 -7.44 8.08 -0.36
C TYR A 15 -8.14 8.01 -1.73
N LYS A 16 -8.43 9.17 -2.33
CA LYS A 16 -9.08 9.23 -3.65
C LYS A 16 -8.20 8.61 -4.74
N ASN A 17 -6.90 8.90 -4.73
CA ASN A 17 -5.96 8.36 -5.69
C ASN A 17 -5.79 6.84 -5.52
N VAL A 18 -5.63 6.35 -4.29
CA VAL A 18 -5.58 4.90 -4.02
C VAL A 18 -6.86 4.23 -4.46
N LYS A 19 -8.03 4.81 -4.15
CA LYS A 19 -9.32 4.29 -4.58
C LYS A 19 -9.40 4.16 -6.11
N GLN A 20 -8.99 5.19 -6.84
CA GLN A 20 -9.03 5.20 -8.30
C GLN A 20 -8.06 4.16 -8.90
N ALA A 21 -6.81 4.12 -8.43
CA ALA A 21 -5.82 3.15 -8.87
C ALA A 21 -6.25 1.71 -8.57
N LEU A 22 -6.83 1.45 -7.40
CA LEU A 22 -7.34 0.14 -7.01
C LEU A 22 -8.47 -0.32 -7.94
N TRP A 23 -9.38 0.59 -8.29
CA TRP A 23 -10.43 0.33 -9.26
C TRP A 23 -9.86 0.04 -10.66
N ASN A 24 -8.89 0.82 -11.11
CA ASN A 24 -8.29 0.69 -12.45
C ASN A 24 -7.52 -0.63 -12.60
N VAL A 25 -6.76 -1.03 -11.59
CA VAL A 25 -5.84 -2.18 -11.70
C VAL A 25 -6.49 -3.49 -11.26
N PHE A 26 -7.26 -3.46 -10.17
CA PHE A 26 -7.85 -4.66 -9.56
C PHE A 26 -9.38 -4.73 -9.72
N SER A 27 -10.03 -3.67 -10.21
CA SER A 27 -11.51 -3.58 -10.26
C SER A 27 -12.14 -3.76 -8.87
N VAL A 28 -11.49 -3.23 -7.84
CA VAL A 28 -11.95 -3.27 -6.45
C VAL A 28 -12.25 -1.85 -5.97
N ASP A 29 -13.43 -1.66 -5.38
CA ASP A 29 -13.79 -0.39 -4.74
C ASP A 29 -13.23 -0.35 -3.31
N LEU A 30 -12.35 0.62 -3.03
CA LEU A 30 -11.77 0.81 -1.70
C LEU A 30 -12.84 1.07 -0.62
N ASP A 31 -13.98 1.68 -0.97
CA ASP A 31 -15.07 1.93 -0.02
C ASP A 31 -15.80 0.63 0.41
N SER A 32 -15.62 -0.48 -0.32
CA SER A 32 -16.16 -1.78 0.04
C SER A 32 -15.28 -2.56 1.03
N LEU A 33 -14.05 -2.09 1.26
CA LEU A 33 -13.08 -2.73 2.14
C LEU A 33 -13.12 -2.14 3.55
N SER A 34 -12.76 -2.95 4.54
CA SER A 34 -12.54 -2.48 5.90
C SER A 34 -11.25 -1.65 5.97
N VAL A 35 -11.40 -0.34 6.13
CA VAL A 35 -10.28 0.59 6.33
C VAL A 35 -9.96 0.68 7.82
N THR A 36 -8.70 0.45 8.16
CA THR A 36 -8.16 0.68 9.50
C THR A 36 -7.53 2.07 9.54
N HIS A 37 -7.83 2.82 10.60
CA HIS A 37 -7.30 4.15 10.83
C HIS A 37 -6.10 4.06 11.77
N GLY A 38 -4.96 4.62 11.38
CA GLY A 38 -3.76 4.70 12.20
C GLY A 38 -3.72 5.98 13.04
N GLU A 39 -2.53 6.32 13.55
CA GLU A 39 -2.30 7.63 14.15
C GLU A 39 -2.36 8.73 13.07
N PHE A 40 -2.85 9.92 13.43
CA PHE A 40 -3.02 11.05 12.51
C PHE A 40 -3.99 10.74 11.35
N GLU A 41 -3.51 10.83 10.10
CA GLU A 41 -4.27 10.63 8.86
C GLU A 41 -3.92 9.28 8.19
N ASP A 42 -3.13 8.44 8.88
CA ASP A 42 -2.72 7.13 8.37
C ASP A 42 -3.95 6.25 8.14
N PHE A 43 -3.94 5.52 7.04
CA PHE A 43 -4.91 4.47 6.83
C PHE A 43 -4.31 3.26 6.15
N GLY A 44 -4.85 2.10 6.48
CA GLY A 44 -4.50 0.84 5.87
C GLY A 44 -5.73 0.01 5.56
N PHE A 45 -5.59 -0.91 4.63
CA PHE A 45 -6.61 -1.88 4.25
C PHE A 45 -5.93 -3.16 3.74
N VAL A 46 -6.70 -4.25 3.73
CA VAL A 46 -6.23 -5.52 3.20
C VAL A 46 -6.94 -5.80 1.89
N LEU A 47 -6.17 -6.02 0.82
CA LEU A 47 -6.64 -6.58 -0.43
C LEU A 47 -6.35 -8.08 -0.44
N GLU A 48 -7.35 -8.91 -0.72
CA GLU A 48 -7.12 -10.32 -1.04
C GLU A 48 -7.14 -10.51 -2.56
N TYR A 49 -6.05 -11.04 -3.11
CA TYR A 49 -5.94 -11.35 -4.53
C TYR A 49 -5.28 -12.71 -4.72
N LYS A 50 -5.96 -13.63 -5.42
CA LYS A 50 -5.49 -15.02 -5.63
C LYS A 50 -5.04 -15.71 -4.33
N HIS A 51 -5.84 -15.56 -3.26
CA HIS A 51 -5.57 -16.08 -1.91
C HIS A 51 -4.38 -15.44 -1.19
N ILE A 52 -3.78 -14.37 -1.73
CA ILE A 52 -2.70 -13.63 -1.07
C ILE A 52 -3.30 -12.41 -0.39
N LYS A 53 -3.06 -12.27 0.92
CA LYS A 53 -3.43 -11.08 1.70
C LYS A 53 -2.36 -10.01 1.63
N ILE A 54 -2.69 -8.89 1.01
CA ILE A 54 -1.80 -7.77 0.73
C ILE A 54 -2.22 -6.62 1.62
N ASP A 55 -1.32 -6.14 2.46
CA ASP A 55 -1.57 -4.95 3.27
C ASP A 55 -1.13 -3.73 2.47
N MET A 56 -2.04 -2.77 2.31
CA MET A 56 -1.78 -1.52 1.62
C MET A 56 -2.22 -0.36 2.49
N GLY A 57 -1.62 0.79 2.30
CA GLY A 57 -2.02 1.97 3.04
C GLY A 57 -1.23 3.20 2.67
N ILE A 58 -1.64 4.32 3.25
CA ILE A 58 -0.84 5.53 3.27
C ILE A 58 -0.40 5.80 4.71
N SER A 59 0.90 6.01 4.88
CA SER A 59 1.51 6.45 6.11
C SER A 59 1.86 7.95 6.05
N SER A 60 1.66 8.66 7.15
CA SER A 60 1.98 10.08 7.34
C SER A 60 3.32 10.26 8.04
N SER A 61 3.95 11.42 7.88
CA SER A 61 5.14 11.78 8.66
C SER A 61 4.83 12.39 10.04
N GLY A 62 3.57 12.32 10.51
CA GLY A 62 3.18 12.80 11.84
C GLY A 62 3.27 14.32 12.06
N LYS A 63 3.44 15.13 11.00
CA LYS A 63 3.36 16.60 11.05
C LYS A 63 2.20 17.09 10.19
N ASN A 64 1.26 17.82 10.81
CA ASN A 64 0.05 18.35 10.19
C ASN A 64 0.32 19.06 8.86
N ILE A 65 -0.20 18.49 7.75
CA ILE A 65 -1.24 19.00 6.82
C ILE A 65 -1.40 17.93 5.69
N GLN A 66 -2.38 17.02 5.81
CA GLN A 66 -2.87 16.03 4.82
C GLN A 66 -1.98 14.89 4.25
N LEU A 67 -0.94 14.47 5.00
CA LEU A 67 0.05 13.41 4.69
C LEU A 67 1.35 13.90 3.99
N ASN A 68 2.30 14.59 4.65
CA ASN A 68 3.60 14.92 4.01
C ASN A 68 4.61 13.72 4.10
N ILE A 69 5.56 13.45 3.18
CA ILE A 69 6.59 14.35 2.60
C ILE A 69 6.36 14.57 1.09
N GLY A 70 5.80 15.73 0.75
CA GLY A 70 5.24 16.11 -0.55
C GLY A 70 3.71 16.28 -0.56
N GLU A 71 3.03 15.92 0.53
CA GLU A 71 1.63 16.20 0.93
C GLU A 71 0.55 15.13 0.68
N GLY A 72 0.85 13.96 0.09
CA GLY A 72 -0.12 12.84 -0.03
C GLY A 72 0.28 11.52 0.63
N GLY A 73 1.34 11.51 1.42
CA GLY A 73 1.83 10.42 2.26
C GLY A 73 2.68 9.45 1.47
N THR A 74 3.23 8.46 2.15
CA THR A 74 3.91 7.36 1.46
C THR A 74 2.91 6.24 1.26
N PHE A 75 2.74 5.80 0.01
CA PHE A 75 1.93 4.63 -0.29
C PHE A 75 2.78 3.38 -0.13
N ASP A 76 2.40 2.54 0.84
CA ASP A 76 3.13 1.34 1.19
C ASP A 76 2.35 0.08 0.81
N ILE A 77 3.07 -0.92 0.27
CA ILE A 77 2.53 -2.25 -0.03
C ILE A 77 3.36 -3.29 0.70
N SER A 78 2.71 -4.16 1.47
CA SER A 78 3.33 -5.28 2.19
C SER A 78 2.70 -6.62 1.83
N LEU A 79 3.56 -7.62 1.62
CA LEU A 79 3.20 -8.99 1.27
C LEU A 79 3.55 -9.95 2.42
N PRO A 80 2.92 -11.14 2.47
CA PRO A 80 3.35 -12.22 3.34
C PRO A 80 4.85 -12.48 3.17
N ASN A 81 5.56 -12.67 4.27
CA ASN A 81 6.98 -12.99 4.20
C ASN A 81 7.14 -14.52 4.09
N PRO A 82 7.59 -15.07 2.94
CA PRO A 82 7.76 -16.51 2.76
C PRO A 82 8.86 -17.10 3.67
N LYS A 83 9.67 -16.25 4.30
CA LYS A 83 10.70 -16.67 5.27
C LYS A 83 10.18 -16.74 6.71
N TYR A 84 8.97 -16.28 6.99
CA TYR A 84 8.38 -16.35 8.32
C TYR A 84 7.72 -17.72 8.57
N PRO A 85 7.78 -18.28 9.80
CA PRO A 85 8.60 -17.84 10.93
C PRO A 85 10.02 -18.42 10.92
N GLU A 86 10.31 -19.37 10.02
CA GLU A 86 11.52 -20.21 10.07
C GLU A 86 12.84 -19.42 9.96
N ASN A 87 12.87 -18.42 9.07
CA ASN A 87 14.06 -17.66 8.68
C ASN A 87 13.85 -16.13 8.84
N SER A 88 12.76 -15.71 9.46
CA SER A 88 12.44 -14.32 9.74
C SER A 88 11.42 -14.19 10.86
N PHE A 89 11.58 -13.17 11.70
CA PHE A 89 10.63 -12.80 12.75
C PHE A 89 9.51 -11.87 12.26
N LEU A 90 9.60 -11.33 11.04
CA LEU A 90 8.58 -10.46 10.45
C LEU A 90 7.64 -11.28 9.57
N SER A 91 6.34 -11.30 9.89
CA SER A 91 5.32 -12.00 9.10
C SER A 91 5.02 -11.34 7.74
N LYS A 92 5.41 -10.07 7.59
CA LYS A 92 5.21 -9.26 6.39
C LYS A 92 6.53 -8.63 5.93
N ARG A 93 6.61 -8.30 4.64
CA ARG A 93 7.76 -7.64 4.01
C ARG A 93 7.26 -6.68 2.94
N PHE A 94 7.85 -5.48 2.86
CA PHE A 94 7.49 -4.52 1.82
C PHE A 94 7.73 -5.08 0.41
N PHE A 95 6.80 -4.79 -0.50
CA PHE A 95 6.76 -5.32 -1.86
C PHE A 95 8.02 -4.96 -2.68
N TYR A 96 8.55 -3.74 -2.54
CA TYR A 96 9.76 -3.32 -3.27
C TYR A 96 10.94 -4.28 -3.03
N ASN A 97 10.99 -4.99 -1.89
CA ASN A 97 12.03 -5.98 -1.61
C ASN A 97 11.93 -7.30 -2.41
N PHE A 98 10.88 -7.47 -3.22
CA PHE A 98 10.70 -8.59 -4.15
C PHE A 98 11.05 -8.20 -5.60
N ILE A 99 11.41 -6.93 -5.84
CA ILE A 99 11.73 -6.39 -7.15
C ILE A 99 13.26 -6.45 -7.36
N GLU A 100 13.68 -7.11 -8.44
CA GLU A 100 15.10 -7.28 -8.80
C GLU A 100 15.66 -6.06 -9.53
N ASP A 101 14.86 -5.45 -10.42
CA ASP A 101 15.24 -4.24 -11.15
C ASP A 101 15.30 -3.05 -10.19
N SER A 102 16.45 -2.39 -10.10
CA SER A 102 16.66 -1.29 -9.15
C SER A 102 15.84 -0.04 -9.49
N ILE A 103 15.58 0.23 -10.77
CA ILE A 103 14.81 1.41 -11.18
C ILE A 103 13.35 1.21 -10.76
N ILE A 104 12.78 0.06 -11.12
CA ILE A 104 11.40 -0.29 -10.74
C ILE A 104 11.26 -0.35 -9.21
N ARG A 105 12.26 -0.91 -8.52
CA ARG A 105 12.24 -0.97 -7.06
C ARG A 105 12.18 0.42 -6.44
N ASP A 106 13.02 1.35 -6.90
CA ASP A 106 13.09 2.68 -6.33
C ASP A 106 11.79 3.46 -6.64
N ASP A 107 11.21 3.29 -7.83
CA ASP A 107 9.90 3.87 -8.20
C ASP A 107 8.75 3.34 -7.32
N VAL A 108 8.80 2.07 -6.92
CA VAL A 108 7.78 1.45 -6.03
C VAL A 108 8.03 1.77 -4.55
N GLN A 109 9.27 1.99 -4.13
CA GLN A 109 9.62 2.24 -2.74
C GLN A 109 9.20 3.64 -2.25
N TYR A 110 9.24 4.64 -3.14
CA TYR A 110 9.06 6.06 -2.77
C TYR A 110 7.77 6.67 -3.35
N VAL A 111 6.73 5.85 -3.54
CA VAL A 111 5.45 6.29 -4.09
C VAL A 111 4.78 7.29 -3.14
N LEU A 112 4.44 8.46 -3.68
CA LEU A 112 3.71 9.49 -2.95
C LEU A 112 2.22 9.34 -3.23
N GLY A 113 1.38 9.31 -2.19
CA GLY A 113 -0.06 9.13 -2.36
C GLY A 113 -0.77 10.26 -3.11
N ARG A 114 -0.12 11.42 -3.29
CA ARG A 114 -0.65 12.54 -4.11
C ARG A 114 -0.53 12.28 -5.62
N ASP A 115 0.34 11.34 -6.01
CA ASP A 115 0.65 11.04 -7.41
C ASP A 115 -0.09 9.76 -7.83
N GLU A 116 -1.26 9.96 -8.44
CA GLU A 116 -2.12 8.87 -8.90
C GLU A 116 -1.42 7.96 -9.91
N GLU A 117 -0.62 8.53 -10.83
CA GLU A 117 0.08 7.75 -11.86
C GLU A 117 1.14 6.84 -11.22
N SER A 118 1.89 7.35 -10.24
CA SER A 118 2.87 6.55 -9.49
C SER A 118 2.21 5.46 -8.65
N ILE A 119 1.06 5.72 -8.01
CA ILE A 119 0.29 4.69 -7.29
C ILE A 119 -0.19 3.61 -8.25
N GLU A 120 -0.80 4.01 -9.37
CA GLU A 120 -1.31 3.07 -10.37
C GLU A 120 -0.17 2.23 -10.95
N TYR A 121 0.97 2.84 -11.27
CA TYR A 121 2.16 2.13 -11.73
C TYR A 121 2.62 1.08 -10.71
N ALA A 122 2.76 1.45 -9.43
CA ALA A 122 3.16 0.51 -8.38
C ALA A 122 2.15 -0.64 -8.23
N MET A 123 0.85 -0.37 -8.35
CA MET A 123 -0.19 -1.41 -8.34
C MET A 123 -0.13 -2.31 -9.57
N ARG A 124 0.20 -1.80 -10.76
CA ARG A 124 0.40 -2.61 -11.97
C ARG A 124 1.61 -3.54 -11.82
N VAL A 125 2.74 -3.01 -11.33
CA VAL A 125 3.95 -3.81 -11.03
C VAL A 125 3.62 -4.90 -10.01
N LEU A 126 2.85 -4.58 -8.97
CA LEU A 126 2.36 -5.55 -8.00
C LEU A 126 1.50 -6.63 -8.68
N LYS A 127 0.51 -6.25 -9.49
CA LYS A 127 -0.39 -7.18 -10.15
C LYS A 127 0.38 -8.13 -11.08
N ASP A 128 1.33 -7.62 -11.85
CA ASP A 128 2.17 -8.44 -12.73
C ASP A 128 3.01 -9.44 -11.92
N TYR A 129 3.56 -9.02 -10.77
CA TYR A 129 4.25 -9.92 -9.85
C TYR A 129 3.31 -11.02 -9.31
N LEU A 130 2.11 -10.65 -8.83
CA LEU A 130 1.10 -11.57 -8.30
C LEU A 130 0.54 -12.53 -9.36
N ASP A 131 0.52 -12.10 -10.62
CA ASP A 131 0.12 -12.93 -11.76
C ASP A 131 1.24 -13.86 -12.24
N SER A 132 2.49 -13.64 -11.81
CA SER A 132 3.64 -14.44 -12.18
C SER A 132 3.86 -15.66 -11.28
N ASP A 133 4.65 -16.63 -11.75
CA ASP A 133 5.08 -17.77 -10.96
C ASP A 133 5.92 -17.40 -9.74
N LYS A 134 6.53 -16.20 -9.71
CA LYS A 134 7.34 -15.72 -8.58
C LYS A 134 6.50 -15.57 -7.31
N ALA A 135 5.22 -15.23 -7.44
CA ALA A 135 4.32 -15.03 -6.29
C ALA A 135 3.87 -16.34 -5.63
N LYS A 136 4.03 -17.50 -6.27
CA LYS A 136 3.65 -18.81 -5.70
C LYS A 136 4.37 -19.13 -4.38
N VAL A 137 5.54 -18.52 -4.15
CA VAL A 137 6.27 -18.67 -2.89
C VAL A 137 5.51 -18.09 -1.69
N LEU A 138 4.61 -17.13 -1.92
CA LEU A 138 3.85 -16.44 -0.87
C LEU A 138 2.72 -17.30 -0.30
N LEU A 139 2.23 -18.27 -1.06
CA LEU A 139 1.16 -19.20 -0.65
C LEU A 139 1.65 -20.31 0.30
N LYS A 140 2.95 -20.35 0.60
CA LYS A 140 3.54 -21.44 1.40
C LYS A 140 3.28 -21.31 2.91
N ASN A 141 2.74 -20.17 3.35
CA ASN A 141 2.60 -19.81 4.76
C ASN A 141 1.14 -19.58 5.20
N ASP A 142 0.16 -20.04 4.42
CA ASP A 142 -1.26 -20.07 4.84
C ASP A 142 -1.57 -21.28 5.74
#